data_AF-A0A3F2V065-F1
#
_entry.id   AF-A0A3F2V065-F1
#
_cell.length_a   1.000
_cell.length_b   1.000
_cell.length_c   1.000
_cell.angle_alpha   90.00
_cell.angle_beta   90.00
_cell.angle_gamma   90.00
#
_symmetry.space_group_name_H-M   'P 1'
#
loop_
_entity.id
_entity.type
_entity.pdbx_description
1 polymer ?
#
loop_
_entity_poly.entity_id
_entity_poly.type
_entity_poly.pdbx_seq_one_letter_code
_entity_poly.pdbx_strand_id
1 'polypeptide(L)'
;MNLPLCRSQQKGYKPAFNYQRQLHQVVLSHIAANLQELDVFSNAADTPVEAQPHILNWANVLDPDLPERISSVKEIQRDYLARKPNYTERERNNRSLGERGEQFVLDFERFRLEQAGRPDLAQDVKWVSKEKGDGAGFDIQSFTVESEEELFIEVKTTNCGKYQPFYITDNELAYSLQWNQQYCLYRVYDFKNEARLFRLQGAVEQYVHLQAKNYKASFN
;
A
#
# COMPACT_ATOMS: atom_id res chain seq x y z
N MET A 1 41.37 53.40 22.71
CA MET A 1 42.11 52.53 21.77
C MET A 1 41.26 51.30 21.46
N ASN A 2 41.28 50.88 20.19
CA ASN A 2 40.68 49.68 19.58
C ASN A 2 39.18 49.68 19.21
N LEU A 3 38.95 50.26 18.02
CA LEU A 3 38.29 49.75 16.80
C LEU A 3 37.35 48.51 16.85
N PRO A 4 36.31 48.51 15.97
CA PRO A 4 35.31 47.44 15.81
C PRO A 4 35.71 46.39 14.76
N LEU A 5 35.18 45.15 14.87
CA LEU A 5 35.26 44.09 13.85
C LEU A 5 33.88 43.41 13.79
N CYS A 6 33.08 43.58 12.74
CA CYS A 6 33.18 43.05 11.37
C CYS A 6 32.88 41.53 11.28
N ARG A 7 31.90 41.22 10.41
CA ARG A 7 31.33 39.91 10.08
C ARG A 7 32.39 38.89 9.63
N SER A 8 32.17 37.62 9.93
CA SER A 8 32.70 36.50 9.13
C SER A 8 31.58 35.54 8.74
N GLN A 9 31.30 35.47 7.43
CA GLN A 9 30.57 34.36 6.82
C GLN A 9 31.47 33.11 6.78
N GLN A 10 30.90 31.93 7.06
CA GLN A 10 31.31 30.67 6.43
C GLN A 10 30.03 30.00 5.90
N LYS A 11 29.79 30.03 4.59
CA LYS A 11 30.22 29.06 3.55
C LYS A 11 29.69 27.64 3.77
N GLY A 12 28.55 27.37 3.12
CA GLY A 12 28.37 26.16 2.32
C GLY A 12 27.91 24.90 3.05
N TYR A 13 26.60 24.74 3.18
CA TYR A 13 25.99 23.43 2.96
C TYR A 13 25.22 23.46 1.65
N LYS A 14 25.62 22.56 0.74
CA LYS A 14 25.16 22.42 -0.64
C LYS A 14 23.66 22.13 -0.73
N PRO A 15 22.99 22.40 -1.86
CA PRO A 15 21.55 22.17 -2.01
C PRO A 15 21.18 20.71 -1.73
N ALA A 16 20.21 20.51 -0.84
CA ALA A 16 19.82 19.22 -0.26
C ALA A 16 19.01 18.31 -1.19
N PHE A 17 19.22 18.36 -2.51
CA PHE A 17 18.46 17.51 -3.44
C PHE A 17 19.14 16.14 -3.67
N ASN A 18 20.47 16.10 -3.67
CA ASN A 18 21.21 14.85 -3.93
C ASN A 18 21.37 13.97 -2.68
N TYR A 19 21.44 14.58 -1.49
CA TYR A 19 21.63 13.84 -0.24
C TYR A 19 20.34 13.12 0.21
N GLN A 20 19.17 13.75 0.01
CA GLN A 20 17.87 13.12 0.26
C GLN A 20 17.60 11.94 -0.70
N ARG A 21 18.02 12.02 -1.97
CA ARG A 21 17.83 10.92 -2.94
C ARG A 21 18.74 9.71 -2.64
N GLN A 22 19.99 9.96 -2.25
CA GLN A 22 20.92 8.89 -1.85
C GLN A 22 20.52 8.26 -0.51
N LEU A 23 20.10 9.05 0.48
CA LEU A 23 19.53 8.51 1.72
C LEU A 23 18.25 7.72 1.44
N HIS A 24 17.37 8.21 0.56
CA HIS A 24 16.17 7.49 0.16
C HIS A 24 16.51 6.13 -0.47
N GLN A 25 17.44 6.09 -1.43
CA GLN A 25 17.89 4.84 -2.04
C GLN A 25 18.56 3.92 -1.03
N VAL A 26 19.39 4.43 -0.13
CA VAL A 26 20.09 3.64 0.88
C VAL A 26 19.12 3.11 1.94
N VAL A 27 18.15 3.91 2.38
CA VAL A 27 17.10 3.50 3.33
C VAL A 27 16.20 2.45 2.68
N LEU A 28 15.75 2.65 1.44
CA LEU A 28 14.97 1.66 0.71
C LEU A 28 15.77 0.37 0.44
N SER A 29 17.05 0.50 0.07
CA SER A 29 17.95 -0.65 -0.09
C SER A 29 18.19 -1.37 1.24
N HIS A 30 18.26 -0.64 2.35
CA HIS A 30 18.46 -1.19 3.69
C HIS A 30 17.20 -1.91 4.20
N ILE A 31 16.01 -1.33 3.99
CA ILE A 31 14.71 -1.97 4.28
C ILE A 31 14.55 -3.24 3.43
N ALA A 32 14.94 -3.21 2.14
CA ALA A 32 14.96 -4.37 1.27
C ALA A 32 16.03 -5.41 1.68
N ALA A 33 17.18 -4.98 2.22
CA ALA A 33 18.28 -5.83 2.69
C ALA A 33 18.07 -6.43 4.09
N ASN A 34 17.14 -5.89 4.89
CA ASN A 34 16.84 -6.36 6.24
C ASN A 34 15.44 -7.01 6.31
N LEU A 35 15.15 -7.92 5.37
CA LEU A 35 13.88 -8.65 5.29
C LEU A 35 13.48 -9.40 6.56
N GLN A 36 14.43 -9.76 7.42
CA GLN A 36 14.16 -10.41 8.71
C GLN A 36 13.62 -9.45 9.78
N GLU A 37 13.89 -8.15 9.67
CA GLU A 37 13.33 -7.12 10.55
C GLU A 37 11.95 -6.63 10.07
N LEU A 38 11.57 -6.94 8.82
CA LEU A 38 10.26 -6.59 8.26
C LEU A 38 9.09 -7.26 8.99
N ASP A 39 9.24 -8.49 9.47
CA ASP A 39 8.27 -9.15 10.38
C ASP A 39 8.23 -8.49 11.77
N VAL A 40 9.01 -7.44 12.02
CA VAL A 40 8.95 -6.67 13.27
C VAL A 40 8.38 -5.29 12.97
N PHE A 41 8.77 -4.68 11.85
CA PHE A 41 8.27 -3.38 11.41
C PHE A 41 6.85 -3.42 10.81
N SER A 42 6.49 -4.46 10.06
CA SER A 42 5.08 -4.72 9.69
C SER A 42 4.22 -4.94 10.93
N ASN A 43 4.81 -5.49 11.99
CA ASN A 43 4.12 -5.95 13.19
C ASN A 43 4.13 -4.96 14.38
N ALA A 44 4.92 -3.87 14.32
CA ALA A 44 5.03 -2.86 15.37
C ALA A 44 4.23 -1.56 15.09
N ALA A 45 3.75 -1.38 13.86
CA ALA A 45 3.00 -0.19 13.43
C ALA A 45 1.52 -0.18 13.85
N ASP A 46 1.03 -1.25 14.47
CA ASP A 46 -0.39 -1.47 14.75
C ASP A 46 -0.76 -1.32 16.22
N THR A 47 -0.37 -0.20 16.82
CA THR A 47 -1.00 0.28 18.06
C THR A 47 -2.36 0.91 17.73
N PRO A 48 -3.44 0.58 18.46
CA PRO A 48 -4.77 1.12 18.19
C PRO A 48 -4.85 2.57 18.65
N VAL A 49 -5.28 3.45 17.75
CA VAL A 49 -5.94 4.70 18.10
C VAL A 49 -7.11 4.80 17.14
N GLU A 50 -8.31 5.02 17.67
CA GLU A 50 -9.59 5.20 16.96
C GLU A 50 -9.60 6.46 16.07
N ALA A 51 -8.59 6.64 15.23
CA ALA A 51 -8.56 7.72 14.26
C ALA A 51 -9.32 7.28 13.01
N GLN A 52 -10.45 7.96 12.75
CA GLN A 52 -11.02 8.03 11.42
C GLN A 52 -10.03 8.81 10.53
N PRO A 53 -9.78 8.38 9.28
CA PRO A 53 -8.94 9.14 8.38
C PRO A 53 -9.49 10.56 8.24
N HIS A 54 -8.65 11.58 8.43
CA HIS A 54 -9.01 12.95 8.12
C HIS A 54 -8.95 13.13 6.59
N ILE A 55 -10.07 12.85 5.92
CA ILE A 55 -10.19 13.06 4.47
C ILE A 55 -10.59 14.51 4.25
N LEU A 56 -9.62 15.38 4.00
CA LEU A 56 -9.89 16.81 3.75
C LEU A 56 -10.40 17.06 2.32
N ASN A 57 -10.01 16.21 1.35
CA ASN A 57 -10.47 16.31 -0.04
C ASN A 57 -10.21 15.00 -0.81
N TRP A 58 -11.25 14.32 -1.26
CA TRP A 58 -11.14 13.09 -2.08
C TRP A 58 -10.37 13.28 -3.39
N ALA A 59 -10.36 14.50 -3.95
CA ALA A 59 -9.63 14.80 -5.19
C ALA A 59 -8.09 14.68 -5.03
N ASN A 60 -7.57 14.76 -3.81
CA ASN A 60 -6.13 14.73 -3.53
C ASN A 60 -5.65 13.39 -2.97
N VAL A 61 -6.55 12.44 -2.77
CA VAL A 61 -6.24 11.12 -2.22
C VAL A 61 -5.42 10.29 -3.20
N LEU A 62 -5.69 10.43 -4.51
CA LEU A 62 -4.97 9.70 -5.54
C LEU A 62 -3.54 10.27 -5.70
N ASP A 63 -2.57 9.45 -5.35
CA ASP A 63 -1.16 9.68 -5.61
C ASP A 63 -0.81 9.14 -7.01
N PRO A 64 -0.52 10.02 -7.99
CA PRO A 64 -0.20 9.59 -9.35
C PRO A 64 1.20 8.97 -9.47
N ASP A 65 2.08 9.25 -8.52
CA ASP A 65 3.45 8.72 -8.56
C ASP A 65 3.43 7.25 -8.16
N LEU A 66 3.85 6.34 -9.04
CA LEU A 66 4.01 4.94 -8.69
C LEU A 66 5.38 4.71 -8.03
N PRO A 67 5.49 3.81 -7.03
CA PRO A 67 6.78 3.49 -6.44
C PRO A 67 7.71 2.89 -7.51
N GLU A 68 8.95 3.39 -7.60
CA GLU A 68 9.99 2.79 -8.45
C GLU A 68 10.22 1.33 -8.02
N ARG A 69 10.25 0.42 -9.00
CA ARG A 69 10.65 -0.97 -8.77
C ARG A 69 12.14 -1.01 -8.45
N ILE A 70 12.48 -1.14 -7.18
CA ILE A 70 13.87 -1.23 -6.74
C ILE A 70 14.41 -2.62 -7.12
N SER A 71 15.46 -2.65 -7.94
CA SER A 71 16.16 -3.87 -8.36
C SER A 71 16.56 -4.71 -7.13
N SER A 72 16.08 -5.94 -7.09
CA SER A 72 16.30 -6.97 -6.06
C SER A 72 17.62 -6.87 -5.28
N VAL A 73 17.52 -6.77 -3.96
CA VAL A 73 18.63 -7.07 -3.05
C VAL A 73 18.74 -8.58 -2.86
N LYS A 74 19.98 -9.08 -2.85
CA LYS A 74 20.39 -10.49 -2.63
C LYS A 74 19.56 -11.17 -1.54
N GLU A 75 19.16 -12.42 -1.78
CA GLU A 75 18.49 -13.28 -0.80
C GLU A 75 19.27 -13.30 0.53
N ILE A 76 18.59 -12.92 1.61
CA ILE A 76 19.14 -12.96 2.97
C ILE A 76 18.95 -14.38 3.51
N GLN A 77 20.04 -14.98 4.00
CA GLN A 77 20.02 -16.24 4.76
C GLN A 77 19.03 -16.13 5.92
N ARG A 78 18.18 -17.14 6.14
CA ARG A 78 17.16 -17.14 7.19
C ARG A 78 17.78 -17.52 8.53
N ASP A 79 17.77 -16.59 9.49
CA ASP A 79 18.06 -16.87 10.90
C ASP A 79 16.77 -17.26 11.63
N TYR A 80 16.73 -18.46 12.19
CA TYR A 80 15.57 -18.99 12.90
C TYR A 80 15.56 -18.51 14.36
N LEU A 81 15.10 -17.28 14.59
CA LEU A 81 14.82 -16.79 15.94
C LEU A 81 13.35 -17.08 16.32
N ALA A 82 13.15 -17.93 17.33
CA ALA A 82 11.83 -18.21 17.87
C ALA A 82 11.27 -16.99 18.62
N ARG A 83 10.13 -16.47 18.16
CA ARG A 83 9.33 -15.47 18.88
C ARG A 83 7.93 -16.03 19.10
N LYS A 84 7.26 -15.61 20.18
CA LYS A 84 5.83 -15.88 20.44
C LYS A 84 5.03 -14.60 20.17
N PRO A 85 4.50 -14.37 18.96
CA PRO A 85 3.55 -13.29 18.71
C PRO A 85 2.24 -13.54 19.47
N ASN A 86 1.60 -12.49 19.96
CA ASN A 86 0.21 -12.55 20.43
C ASN A 86 -0.71 -12.46 19.20
N TYR A 87 -1.09 -13.62 18.64
CA TYR A 87 -1.72 -13.71 17.32
C TYR A 87 -3.15 -13.12 17.25
N THR A 88 -3.97 -13.30 18.28
CA THR A 88 -5.42 -13.03 18.20
C THR A 88 -5.79 -11.55 18.15
N GLU A 89 -5.14 -10.70 18.94
CA GLU A 89 -5.39 -9.25 18.91
C GLU A 89 -4.86 -8.62 17.61
N ARG A 90 -3.74 -9.14 17.10
CA ARG A 90 -3.11 -8.68 15.86
C ARG A 90 -3.94 -9.03 14.63
N GLU A 91 -4.46 -10.25 14.58
CA GLU A 91 -5.33 -10.69 13.50
C GLU A 91 -6.64 -9.87 13.46
N ARG A 92 -7.22 -9.55 14.62
CA ARG A 92 -8.38 -8.66 14.71
C ARG A 92 -8.08 -7.24 14.22
N ASN A 93 -6.93 -6.67 14.60
CA ASN A 93 -6.54 -5.34 14.18
C ASN A 93 -6.28 -5.28 12.67
N ASN A 94 -5.62 -6.29 12.12
CA ASN A 94 -5.39 -6.41 10.67
C ASN A 94 -6.71 -6.51 9.91
N ARG A 95 -7.67 -7.29 10.43
CA ARG A 95 -9.00 -7.41 9.84
C ARG A 95 -9.77 -6.10 9.87
N SER A 96 -9.77 -5.41 11.01
CA SER A 96 -10.43 -4.10 11.14
C SER A 96 -9.79 -3.04 10.25
N LEU A 97 -8.47 -3.02 10.12
CA LEU A 97 -7.77 -2.11 9.21
C LEU A 97 -8.12 -2.42 7.74
N GLY A 98 -8.15 -3.70 7.37
CA GLY A 98 -8.57 -4.17 6.05
C GLY A 98 -9.97 -3.67 5.71
N GLU A 99 -10.96 -4.01 6.55
CA GLU A 99 -12.36 -3.61 6.36
C GLU A 99 -12.53 -2.09 6.22
N ARG A 100 -11.83 -1.27 7.04
CA ARG A 100 -11.91 0.19 6.92
C ARG A 100 -11.29 0.70 5.63
N GLY A 101 -10.22 0.06 5.15
CA GLY A 101 -9.60 0.41 3.89
C GLY A 101 -10.45 0.02 2.68
N GLU A 102 -11.10 -1.14 2.74
CA GLU A 102 -12.06 -1.57 1.71
C GLU A 102 -13.26 -0.62 1.64
N GLN A 103 -13.83 -0.22 2.78
CA GLN A 103 -14.88 0.82 2.84
C GLN A 103 -14.38 2.16 2.26
N PHE A 104 -13.16 2.57 2.57
CA PHE A 104 -12.56 3.79 2.03
C PHE A 104 -12.45 3.75 0.50
N VAL A 105 -12.01 2.62 -0.06
CA VAL A 105 -11.92 2.44 -1.51
C VAL A 105 -13.30 2.40 -2.17
N LEU A 106 -14.29 1.76 -1.53
CA LEU A 106 -15.67 1.76 -2.00
C LEU A 106 -16.20 3.20 -2.14
N ASP A 107 -16.03 4.02 -1.11
CA ASP A 107 -16.49 5.42 -1.10
C ASP A 107 -15.73 6.27 -2.12
N PHE A 108 -14.43 6.04 -2.26
CA PHE A 108 -13.60 6.72 -3.26
C PHE A 108 -14.02 6.39 -4.70
N GLU A 109 -14.35 5.13 -4.98
CA GLU A 109 -14.78 4.72 -6.32
C GLU A 109 -16.16 5.30 -6.68
N ARG A 110 -17.08 5.35 -5.72
CA ARG A 110 -18.36 6.06 -5.89
C ARG A 110 -18.13 7.53 -6.21
N PHE A 111 -17.31 8.20 -5.40
CA PHE A 111 -16.95 9.60 -5.65
C PHE A 111 -16.32 9.78 -7.04
N ARG A 112 -15.38 8.91 -7.45
CA ARG A 112 -14.76 8.99 -8.79
C ARG A 112 -15.80 8.92 -9.90
N LEU A 113 -16.72 7.97 -9.84
CA LEU A 113 -17.76 7.78 -10.85
C LEU A 113 -18.75 8.95 -10.86
N GLU A 114 -19.16 9.44 -9.69
CA GLU A 114 -20.00 10.64 -9.58
C GLU A 114 -19.33 11.88 -10.18
N GLN A 115 -18.04 12.11 -9.88
CA GLN A 115 -17.29 13.23 -10.47
C GLN A 115 -17.13 13.10 -11.99
N ALA A 116 -17.12 11.87 -12.51
CA ALA A 116 -17.11 11.59 -13.94
C ALA A 116 -18.49 11.72 -14.60
N GLY A 117 -19.53 12.12 -13.86
CA GLY A 117 -20.89 12.24 -14.38
C GLY A 117 -21.62 10.90 -14.54
N ARG A 118 -21.17 9.86 -13.84
CA ARG A 118 -21.76 8.50 -13.84
C ARG A 118 -22.32 8.09 -12.47
N PRO A 119 -23.32 8.82 -11.94
CA PRO A 119 -23.96 8.46 -10.67
C PRO A 119 -24.73 7.13 -10.75
N ASP A 120 -25.12 6.71 -11.96
CA ASP A 120 -25.69 5.39 -12.24
C ASP A 120 -24.70 4.27 -11.89
N LEU A 121 -23.48 4.32 -12.43
CA LEU A 121 -22.44 3.33 -12.12
C LEU A 121 -21.96 3.43 -10.66
N ALA A 122 -21.94 4.63 -10.08
CA ALA A 122 -21.55 4.83 -8.68
C ALA A 122 -22.48 4.06 -7.72
N GLN A 123 -23.78 3.99 -8.02
CA GLN A 123 -24.72 3.22 -7.20
C GLN A 123 -24.50 1.71 -7.28
N ASP A 124 -23.96 1.23 -8.41
CA ASP A 124 -23.73 -0.19 -8.67
C ASP A 124 -22.37 -0.71 -8.19
N VAL A 125 -21.52 0.15 -7.59
CA VAL A 125 -20.25 -0.29 -6.97
C VAL A 125 -20.52 -1.18 -5.76
N LYS A 126 -19.88 -2.36 -5.71
CA LYS A 126 -20.14 -3.42 -4.73
C LYS A 126 -18.91 -3.79 -3.92
N TRP A 127 -19.16 -4.16 -2.65
CA TRP A 127 -18.17 -4.72 -1.76
C TRP A 127 -18.27 -6.26 -1.77
N VAL A 128 -17.51 -6.89 -2.65
CA VAL A 128 -17.63 -8.31 -2.99
C VAL A 128 -17.04 -9.22 -1.92
N SER A 129 -15.87 -8.89 -1.36
CA SER A 129 -15.26 -9.70 -0.28
C SER A 129 -16.18 -9.83 0.94
N LYS A 130 -16.94 -8.77 1.26
CA LYS A 130 -17.92 -8.78 2.36
C LYS A 130 -19.14 -9.66 2.09
N GLU A 131 -19.57 -9.77 0.83
CA GLU A 131 -20.75 -10.56 0.43
C GLU A 131 -20.44 -12.02 0.15
N LYS A 132 -19.34 -12.29 -0.55
CA LYS A 132 -18.96 -13.61 -1.08
C LYS A 132 -17.79 -14.25 -0.32
N GLY A 133 -17.14 -13.50 0.56
CA GLY A 133 -15.91 -13.90 1.26
C GLY A 133 -14.66 -13.78 0.38
N ASP A 134 -13.51 -14.10 0.99
CA ASP A 134 -12.16 -13.96 0.42
C ASP A 134 -11.88 -14.87 -0.80
N GLY A 135 -12.84 -15.72 -1.18
CA GLY A 135 -12.72 -16.65 -2.32
C GLY A 135 -12.89 -15.98 -3.69
N ALA A 136 -13.40 -14.75 -3.76
CA ALA A 136 -13.67 -14.07 -5.02
C ALA A 136 -12.41 -13.63 -5.79
N GLY A 137 -11.28 -13.43 -5.09
CA GLY A 137 -10.01 -13.00 -5.67
C GLY A 137 -9.84 -11.48 -5.81
N PHE A 138 -10.81 -10.69 -5.32
CA PHE A 138 -10.80 -9.22 -5.24
C PHE A 138 -11.82 -8.73 -4.19
N ASP A 139 -11.71 -7.48 -3.75
CA ASP A 139 -12.53 -6.90 -2.69
C ASP A 139 -13.71 -6.08 -3.20
N ILE A 140 -13.47 -5.18 -4.17
CA ILE A 140 -14.45 -4.21 -4.66
C ILE A 140 -14.69 -4.40 -6.16
N GLN A 141 -15.95 -4.41 -6.58
CA GLN A 141 -16.33 -4.33 -8.00
C GLN A 141 -16.75 -2.90 -8.32
N SER A 142 -16.07 -2.28 -9.27
CA SER A 142 -16.33 -0.93 -9.80
C SER A 142 -16.44 -1.00 -11.32
N PHE A 143 -16.37 0.16 -12.01
CA PHE A 143 -16.52 0.27 -13.46
C PHE A 143 -15.53 1.25 -14.08
N THR A 144 -15.13 1.02 -15.33
CA THR A 144 -14.45 2.04 -16.14
C THR A 144 -15.46 3.13 -16.55
N VAL A 145 -15.00 4.38 -16.68
CA VAL A 145 -15.90 5.50 -17.02
C VAL A 145 -16.27 5.46 -18.51
N GLU A 146 -15.29 5.12 -19.36
CA GLU A 146 -15.43 5.20 -20.81
C GLU A 146 -16.12 3.98 -21.42
N SER A 147 -15.79 2.76 -20.96
CA SER A 147 -16.31 1.51 -21.53
C SER A 147 -17.42 0.85 -20.71
N GLU A 148 -17.69 1.34 -19.48
CA GLU A 148 -18.65 0.73 -18.54
C GLU A 148 -18.33 -0.73 -18.19
N GLU A 149 -17.09 -1.14 -18.42
CA GLU A 149 -16.63 -2.49 -18.13
C GLU A 149 -16.37 -2.62 -16.63
N GLU A 150 -16.59 -3.82 -16.09
CA GLU A 150 -16.29 -4.12 -14.70
C GLU A 150 -14.79 -3.93 -14.42
N LEU A 151 -14.50 -3.33 -13.27
CA LEU A 151 -13.18 -3.13 -12.70
C LEU A 151 -13.12 -3.87 -11.36
N PHE A 152 -12.28 -4.91 -11.28
CA PHE A 152 -12.05 -5.73 -10.09
C PHE A 152 -10.89 -5.14 -9.29
N ILE A 153 -11.17 -4.70 -8.07
CA ILE A 153 -10.22 -3.98 -7.23
C ILE A 153 -9.85 -4.81 -6.00
N GLU A 154 -8.56 -5.02 -5.82
CA GLU A 154 -7.96 -5.59 -4.61
C GLU A 154 -7.40 -4.49 -3.72
N VAL A 155 -7.73 -4.49 -2.44
CA VAL A 155 -7.40 -3.40 -1.51
C VAL A 155 -6.35 -3.83 -0.50
N LYS A 156 -5.20 -3.16 -0.50
CA LYS A 156 -4.13 -3.39 0.47
C LYS A 156 -3.91 -2.14 1.31
N THR A 157 -4.30 -2.21 2.59
CA THR A 157 -4.26 -1.06 3.51
C THR A 157 -3.07 -1.13 4.46
N THR A 158 -2.49 0.03 4.80
CA THR A 158 -1.46 0.14 5.84
C THR A 158 -1.50 1.51 6.53
N ASN A 159 -1.11 1.53 7.80
CA ASN A 159 -0.86 2.77 8.53
C ASN A 159 0.54 3.34 8.27
N CYS A 160 1.41 2.57 7.59
CA CYS A 160 2.77 2.95 7.27
C CYS A 160 2.85 3.67 5.92
N GLY A 161 4.06 4.10 5.58
CA GLY A 161 4.34 4.74 4.32
C GLY A 161 4.19 3.81 3.11
N LYS A 162 4.13 4.44 1.94
CA LYS A 162 3.93 3.89 0.59
C LYS A 162 4.66 2.59 0.25
N TYR A 163 5.89 2.40 0.73
CA TYR A 163 6.76 1.25 0.39
C TYR A 163 6.64 0.07 1.36
N GLN A 164 5.77 0.15 2.37
CA GLN A 164 5.57 -0.95 3.32
C GLN A 164 5.14 -2.22 2.56
N PRO A 165 5.87 -3.35 2.72
CA PRO A 165 5.49 -4.62 2.14
C PRO A 165 4.06 -5.04 2.54
N PHE A 166 3.41 -5.77 1.65
CA PHE A 166 2.08 -6.32 1.87
C PHE A 166 2.05 -7.77 1.38
N TYR A 167 1.06 -8.52 1.87
CA TYR A 167 0.83 -9.89 1.44
C TYR A 167 -0.22 -9.91 0.34
N ILE A 168 -0.03 -10.80 -0.62
CA ILE A 168 -0.97 -11.15 -1.67
C ILE A 168 -1.18 -12.66 -1.63
N THR A 169 -2.42 -13.11 -1.75
CA THR A 169 -2.72 -14.55 -1.78
C THR A 169 -2.51 -15.14 -3.18
N ASP A 170 -2.35 -16.47 -3.26
CA ASP A 170 -2.24 -17.15 -4.55
C ASP A 170 -3.49 -16.94 -5.43
N ASN A 171 -4.67 -16.85 -4.80
CA ASN A 171 -5.93 -16.60 -5.48
C ASN A 171 -5.97 -15.20 -6.10
N GLU A 172 -5.63 -14.16 -5.32
CA GLU A 172 -5.53 -12.77 -5.80
C GLU A 172 -4.53 -12.65 -6.95
N LEU A 173 -3.36 -13.28 -6.81
CA LEU A 173 -2.34 -13.25 -7.85
C LEU A 173 -2.84 -13.91 -9.14
N ALA A 174 -3.42 -15.11 -9.04
CA ALA A 174 -3.99 -15.82 -10.20
C ALA A 174 -5.12 -15.00 -10.85
N TYR A 175 -5.98 -14.37 -10.05
CA TYR A 175 -7.07 -13.53 -10.55
C TYR A 175 -6.54 -12.31 -11.30
N SER A 176 -5.49 -11.66 -10.77
CA SER A 176 -4.85 -10.51 -11.43
C SER A 176 -4.24 -10.86 -12.79
N LEU A 177 -3.75 -12.10 -12.95
CA LEU A 177 -3.21 -12.60 -14.22
C LEU A 177 -4.32 -12.91 -15.22
N GLN A 178 -5.40 -13.55 -14.76
CA GLN A 178 -6.54 -13.93 -15.58
C GLN A 178 -7.31 -12.70 -16.10
N TRP A 179 -7.52 -11.70 -15.26
CA TRP A 179 -8.33 -10.50 -15.56
C TRP A 179 -7.48 -9.24 -15.68
N ASN A 180 -6.27 -9.34 -16.24
CA ASN A 180 -5.28 -8.26 -16.22
C ASN A 180 -5.75 -6.90 -16.80
N GLN A 181 -6.74 -6.86 -17.69
CA GLN A 181 -7.23 -5.59 -18.24
C GLN A 181 -8.19 -4.90 -17.27
N GLN A 182 -8.90 -5.69 -16.47
CA GLN A 182 -9.98 -5.28 -15.58
C GLN A 182 -9.58 -5.35 -14.10
N TYR A 183 -8.36 -5.76 -13.78
CA TYR A 183 -7.90 -5.89 -12.41
C TYR A 183 -7.06 -4.67 -11.99
N CYS A 184 -7.21 -4.23 -10.75
CA CYS A 184 -6.41 -3.15 -10.19
C CYS A 184 -6.11 -3.39 -8.71
N LEU A 185 -4.85 -3.22 -8.29
CA LEU A 185 -4.50 -3.22 -6.88
C LEU A 185 -4.48 -1.78 -6.36
N TYR A 186 -5.28 -1.51 -5.34
CA TYR A 186 -5.39 -0.24 -4.65
C TYR A 186 -4.60 -0.32 -3.35
N ARG A 187 -3.49 0.43 -3.25
CA ARG A 187 -2.72 0.54 -2.02
C ARG A 187 -3.13 1.79 -1.27
N VAL A 188 -3.80 1.60 -0.13
CA VAL A 188 -4.10 2.69 0.82
C VAL A 188 -2.99 2.74 1.86
N TYR A 189 -2.33 3.89 2.01
CA TYR A 189 -1.21 4.07 2.93
C TYR A 189 -1.37 5.35 3.76
N ASP A 190 -0.56 5.47 4.82
CA ASP A 190 -0.67 6.54 5.82
C ASP A 190 -2.10 6.73 6.38
N PHE A 191 -2.88 5.64 6.42
CA PHE A 191 -4.34 5.65 6.59
C PHE A 191 -4.84 6.35 7.87
N LYS A 192 -4.05 6.34 8.95
CA LYS A 192 -4.41 7.00 10.22
C LYS A 192 -4.33 8.53 10.16
N ASN A 193 -3.42 9.08 9.36
CA ASN A 193 -3.09 10.51 9.39
C ASN A 193 -3.70 11.21 8.18
N GLU A 194 -3.23 10.84 6.99
CA GLU A 194 -3.63 11.41 5.71
C GLU A 194 -3.68 10.24 4.73
N ALA A 195 -4.86 9.63 4.61
CA ALA A 195 -5.03 8.47 3.76
C ALA A 195 -4.74 8.82 2.30
N ARG A 196 -3.73 8.17 1.74
CA ARG A 196 -3.33 8.31 0.33
C ARG A 196 -3.46 6.98 -0.37
N LEU A 197 -3.70 7.04 -1.67
CA LEU A 197 -3.99 5.88 -2.50
C LEU A 197 -3.18 5.92 -3.79
N PHE A 198 -2.52 4.83 -4.15
CA PHE A 198 -2.08 4.62 -5.53
C PHE A 198 -2.69 3.34 -6.11
N ARG A 199 -2.67 3.23 -7.43
CA ARG A 199 -3.32 2.15 -8.20
C ARG A 199 -2.31 1.44 -9.09
N LEU A 200 -2.33 0.12 -9.10
CA LEU A 200 -1.52 -0.71 -9.99
C LEU A 200 -2.46 -1.47 -10.93
N GLN A 201 -2.52 -1.04 -12.20
CA GLN A 201 -3.42 -1.64 -13.18
C GLN A 201 -2.84 -2.93 -13.74
N GLY A 202 -3.61 -4.01 -13.64
CA GLY A 202 -3.33 -5.33 -14.22
C GLY A 202 -2.51 -6.25 -13.34
N ALA A 203 -1.70 -7.11 -13.98
CA ALA A 203 -1.01 -8.18 -13.29
C ALA A 203 0.00 -7.61 -12.27
N VAL A 204 -0.18 -8.00 -11.00
CA VAL A 204 0.55 -7.40 -9.87
C VAL A 204 2.06 -7.62 -9.98
N GLU A 205 2.49 -8.76 -10.55
CA GLU A 205 3.89 -9.12 -10.76
C GLU A 205 4.68 -8.14 -11.66
N GLN A 206 3.99 -7.33 -12.46
CA GLN A 206 4.64 -6.30 -13.29
C GLN A 206 5.22 -5.16 -12.42
N TYR A 207 4.65 -4.93 -11.25
CA TYR A 207 4.95 -3.80 -10.38
C TYR A 207 5.75 -4.19 -9.12
N VAL A 208 5.60 -5.42 -8.62
CA VAL A 208 6.18 -5.84 -7.34
C VAL A 208 7.10 -7.05 -7.46
N HIS A 209 7.93 -7.24 -6.45
CA HIS A 209 8.71 -8.47 -6.29
C HIS A 209 7.96 -9.43 -5.37
N LEU A 210 7.61 -10.61 -5.89
CA LEU A 210 6.93 -11.65 -5.13
C LEU A 210 7.95 -12.55 -4.43
N GLN A 211 7.70 -12.85 -3.16
CA GLN A 211 8.47 -13.81 -2.37
C GLN A 211 7.50 -14.80 -1.73
N ALA A 212 7.70 -16.09 -1.99
CA ALA A 212 6.88 -17.13 -1.38
C ALA A 212 7.09 -17.16 0.14
N LYS A 213 6.00 -17.00 0.90
CA LYS A 213 6.01 -17.02 2.38
C LYS A 213 5.34 -18.27 2.94
N ASN A 214 4.18 -18.66 2.40
CA ASN A 214 3.43 -19.84 2.81
C ASN A 214 3.41 -20.85 1.66
N TYR A 215 3.50 -22.14 2.00
CA TYR A 215 3.36 -23.22 1.05
C TYR A 215 2.15 -24.06 1.43
N LYS A 216 1.28 -24.33 0.45
CA LYS A 216 0.24 -25.34 0.59
C LYS A 216 0.84 -26.72 0.33
N ALA A 217 0.75 -27.61 1.29
CA ALA A 217 1.08 -29.02 1.11
C ALA A 217 -0.21 -29.83 0.92
N SER A 218 -0.25 -30.68 -0.09
CA SER A 218 -1.33 -31.66 -0.31
C SER A 218 -0.74 -33.03 -0.69
N PHE A 219 -1.47 -34.09 -0.39
CA PHE A 219 -1.13 -35.48 -0.74
C PHE A 219 -1.88 -35.97 -1.98
N ASN A 220 -2.54 -35.04 -2.68
CA ASN A 220 -3.50 -35.27 -3.74
C ASN A 220 -2.98 -34.63 -5.02
#